data_AF-A0A921GG23-F1
#
_entry.id   AF-A0A921GG23-F1
#
_cell.length_a   1.000
_cell.length_b   1.000
_cell.length_c   1.000
_cell.angle_alpha   90.00
_cell.angle_beta   90.00
_cell.angle_gamma   90.00
#
_symmetry.space_group_name_H-M   'P 1'
#
loop_
_entity.id
_entity.type
_entity.pdbx_description
1 polymer ?
#
loop_
_entity_poly.entity_id
_entity_poly.type
_entity_poly.pdbx_seq_one_letter_code
_entity_poly.pdbx_strand_id
1 'polypeptide(L)'
;MSKADAYRLKRVAEVGSLLLRTVREERISKESLQDNYRHQWLVTTPLYNIGEQVYCLSRDFKALHPDVEWAGISGLRHRLVHDYEGTNWEIVSSIIMDDLPVFLGQVSDLLDETSETG
;
A
#
# COMPACT_ATOMS: atom_id res chain seq x y z
N MET A 1 9.31 6.93 -16.94
CA MET A 1 8.32 7.30 -15.90
C MET A 1 8.12 8.81 -15.84
N SER A 2 6.89 9.32 -15.65
CA SER A 2 6.64 10.77 -15.49
C SER A 2 7.12 11.27 -14.11
N LYS A 3 7.43 12.56 -13.97
CA LYS A 3 7.80 13.14 -12.66
C LYS A 3 6.70 12.96 -11.60
N ALA A 4 5.45 13.02 -12.02
CA ALA A 4 4.30 12.80 -11.13
C ALA A 4 4.24 11.34 -10.66
N ASP A 5 4.36 10.38 -11.58
CA ASP A 5 4.34 8.95 -11.23
C ASP A 5 5.52 8.58 -10.32
N ALA A 6 6.71 9.13 -10.60
CA ALA A 6 7.90 8.94 -9.76
C ALA A 6 7.69 9.46 -8.34
N TYR A 7 7.10 10.64 -8.19
CA TYR A 7 6.74 11.18 -6.89
C TYR A 7 5.75 10.26 -6.16
N ARG A 8 4.70 9.80 -6.84
CA ARG A 8 3.68 8.92 -6.24
C ARG A 8 4.28 7.60 -5.78
N LEU A 9 5.12 6.95 -6.59
CA LEU A 9 5.80 5.73 -6.21
C LEU A 9 6.74 5.93 -5.02
N LYS A 10 7.50 7.03 -4.98
CA LYS A 10 8.31 7.36 -3.79
C LYS A 10 7.44 7.50 -2.54
N ARG A 11 6.30 8.18 -2.63
CA ARG A 11 5.35 8.29 -1.51
C ARG A 11 4.79 6.94 -1.08
N VAL A 12 4.46 6.06 -2.03
CA VAL A 12 4.03 4.68 -1.75
C VAL A 12 5.12 3.91 -1.00
N ALA A 13 6.36 3.94 -1.49
CA ALA A 13 7.50 3.27 -0.87
C ALA A 13 7.76 3.78 0.56
N GLU A 14 7.78 5.10 0.74
CA GLU A 14 8.01 5.75 2.05
C GLU A 14 6.92 5.39 3.07
N VAL A 15 5.64 5.58 2.70
CA VAL A 15 4.51 5.34 3.61
C VAL A 15 4.35 3.85 3.90
N GLY A 16 4.50 3.00 2.89
CA GLY A 16 4.43 1.55 3.06
C GLY A 16 5.54 1.01 3.95
N SER A 17 6.77 1.45 3.74
CA SER A 17 7.91 1.04 4.58
C SER A 17 7.74 1.49 6.03
N LEU A 18 7.21 2.70 6.25
CA LEU A 18 6.90 3.18 7.59
C LEU A 18 5.79 2.35 8.25
N LEU A 19 4.71 2.05 7.51
CA LEU A 19 3.63 1.20 8.01
C LEU A 19 4.15 -0.18 8.44
N LEU A 20 4.91 -0.87 7.58
CA LEU A 20 5.46 -2.19 7.89
C LEU A 20 6.39 -2.16 9.10
N ARG A 21 7.20 -1.10 9.23
CA ARG A 21 8.06 -0.89 10.41
C ARG A 21 7.22 -0.74 11.68
N THR A 22 6.21 0.13 11.65
CA THR A 22 5.34 0.37 12.80
C THR A 22 4.56 -0.88 13.21
N VAL A 23 4.02 -1.63 12.24
CA VAL A 23 3.35 -2.92 12.49
C VAL A 23 4.28 -3.89 13.25
N ARG A 24 5.55 -3.96 12.85
CA ARG A 24 6.55 -4.81 13.52
C ARG A 24 6.91 -4.29 14.92
N GLU A 25 7.12 -3.00 15.08
CA GLU A 25 7.52 -2.39 16.36
C GLU A 25 6.43 -2.49 17.43
N GLU A 26 5.17 -2.25 17.03
CA GLU A 26 3.98 -2.37 17.87
C GLU A 26 3.48 -3.81 18.01
N ARG A 27 4.15 -4.79 17.37
CA ARG A 27 3.78 -6.22 17.37
C ARG A 27 2.32 -6.47 16.95
N ILE A 28 1.85 -5.73 15.95
CA ILE A 28 0.49 -5.89 15.42
C ILE A 28 0.42 -7.21 14.66
N SER A 29 -0.44 -8.14 15.12
CA SER A 29 -0.68 -9.43 14.48
C SER A 29 -1.99 -9.43 13.67
N LYS A 30 -2.22 -10.45 12.84
CA LYS A 30 -3.47 -10.60 12.08
C LYS A 30 -4.67 -10.66 13.02
N GLU A 31 -4.53 -11.44 14.09
CA GLU A 31 -5.54 -11.63 15.14
C GLU A 31 -5.85 -10.29 15.81
N SER A 32 -4.82 -9.51 16.15
CA SER A 32 -5.03 -8.23 16.82
C SER A 32 -5.77 -7.22 15.95
N LEU A 33 -5.63 -7.27 14.63
CA LEU A 33 -6.41 -6.41 13.73
C LEU A 33 -7.90 -6.77 13.67
N GLN A 34 -8.30 -7.96 14.16
CA GLN A 34 -9.71 -8.36 14.18
C GLN A 34 -10.51 -7.68 15.29
N ASP A 35 -9.90 -7.43 16.46
CA ASP A 35 -10.60 -6.96 17.65
C ASP A 35 -10.03 -5.68 18.30
N ASN A 36 -8.87 -5.18 17.85
CA ASN A 36 -8.24 -3.99 18.41
C ASN A 36 -8.42 -2.75 17.53
N TYR A 37 -9.40 -1.92 17.89
CA TYR A 37 -9.70 -0.66 17.19
C TYR A 37 -8.49 0.28 17.07
N ARG A 38 -7.53 0.25 18.01
CA ARG A 38 -6.34 1.11 17.93
C ARG A 38 -5.41 0.67 16.81
N HIS A 39 -5.22 -0.63 16.65
CA HIS A 39 -4.42 -1.17 15.56
C HIS A 39 -5.12 -0.95 14.23
N GLN A 40 -6.43 -1.15 14.18
CA GLN A 40 -7.25 -0.84 13.01
C GLN A 40 -7.09 0.63 12.58
N TRP A 41 -7.25 1.57 13.51
CA TRP A 41 -7.09 3.00 13.21
C TRP A 41 -5.68 3.37 12.78
N LEU A 42 -4.67 2.75 13.40
CA LEU A 42 -3.26 2.97 13.07
C LEU A 42 -2.98 2.61 11.61
N VAL A 43 -3.49 1.46 11.13
CA VAL A 43 -3.19 0.98 9.78
C VAL A 43 -4.08 1.61 8.70
N THR A 44 -5.28 2.08 9.04
CA THR A 44 -6.25 2.62 8.08
C THR A 44 -5.71 3.81 7.29
N THR A 45 -5.18 4.84 7.95
CA THR A 45 -4.74 6.07 7.27
C THR A 45 -3.56 5.83 6.32
N PRO A 46 -2.49 5.11 6.73
CA PRO A 46 -1.41 4.75 5.81
C PRO A 46 -1.90 3.95 4.59
N LEU A 47 -2.77 2.95 4.79
CA LEU A 47 -3.29 2.14 3.69
C LEU A 47 -4.17 2.94 2.73
N TYR A 48 -5.02 3.83 3.26
CA TYR A 48 -5.79 4.75 2.43
C TYR A 48 -4.87 5.61 1.55
N ASN A 49 -3.84 6.21 2.15
CA ASN A 49 -2.89 7.06 1.43
C ASN A 49 -2.12 6.28 0.36
N ILE A 50 -1.68 5.06 0.65
CA ILE A 50 -1.03 4.18 -0.34
C ILE A 50 -1.98 3.91 -1.51
N GLY A 51 -3.22 3.49 -1.21
CA GLY A 51 -4.23 3.21 -2.22
C GLY A 51 -4.56 4.42 -3.10
N GLU A 52 -4.62 5.62 -2.51
CA GLU A 52 -4.85 6.87 -3.26
C GLU A 52 -3.69 7.20 -4.20
N GLN A 53 -2.44 7.07 -3.74
CA GLN A 53 -1.28 7.32 -4.62
C GLN A 53 -1.24 6.34 -5.79
N VAL A 54 -1.51 5.05 -5.53
CA VAL A 54 -1.58 4.02 -6.59
C VAL A 54 -2.74 4.28 -7.54
N TYR A 55 -3.90 4.70 -7.04
CA TYR A 55 -5.03 5.09 -7.87
C TYR A 55 -4.65 6.21 -8.85
N CYS A 56 -3.94 7.23 -8.37
CA CYS A 56 -3.54 8.39 -9.16
C CYS A 56 -2.33 8.18 -10.10
N LEU A 57 -1.69 7.00 -10.10
CA LEU A 57 -0.68 6.68 -11.12
C LEU A 57 -1.32 6.71 -12.52
N SER A 58 -0.56 7.18 -13.51
CA SER A 58 -1.02 7.28 -14.88
C SER A 58 -1.37 5.91 -15.47
N ARG A 59 -2.35 5.88 -16.39
CA ARG A 59 -2.76 4.64 -17.07
C ARG A 59 -1.60 4.03 -17.86
N ASP A 60 -0.84 4.87 -18.55
CA ASP A 60 0.32 4.46 -19.34
C ASP A 60 1.39 3.80 -18.46
N PHE A 61 1.66 4.37 -17.29
CA PHE A 61 2.60 3.77 -16.34
C PHE A 61 2.13 2.39 -15.86
N LYS A 62 0.86 2.27 -15.44
CA LYS A 62 0.31 0.97 -15.01
C LYS A 62 0.34 -0.07 -16.14
N ALA A 63 0.07 0.36 -17.38
CA ALA A 63 0.09 -0.52 -18.55
C ALA A 63 1.49 -1.02 -18.93
N LEU A 64 2.54 -0.25 -18.61
CA LEU A 64 3.94 -0.67 -18.79
C LEU A 64 4.39 -1.71 -17.75
N HIS A 65 3.70 -1.80 -16.62
CA HIS A 65 4.03 -2.70 -15.51
C HIS A 65 2.82 -3.57 -15.13
N PRO A 66 2.33 -4.43 -16.04
CA PRO A 66 1.11 -5.21 -15.82
C PRO A 66 1.26 -6.31 -14.76
N ASP A 67 2.49 -6.71 -14.44
CA ASP A 67 2.79 -7.76 -13.44
C ASP A 67 2.64 -7.26 -11.98
N VAL A 68 2.39 -5.96 -11.80
CA VAL A 68 2.15 -5.36 -10.48
C VAL A 68 0.65 -5.21 -10.26
N GLU A 69 0.15 -5.68 -9.11
CA GLU A 69 -1.27 -5.75 -8.77
C GLU A 69 -1.85 -4.37 -8.35
N TRP A 70 -1.84 -3.40 -9.28
CA TRP A 70 -2.27 -2.03 -9.02
C TRP A 70 -3.73 -1.92 -8.55
N ALA A 71 -4.60 -2.76 -9.10
CA ALA A 71 -6.03 -2.74 -8.82
C ALA A 71 -6.31 -3.11 -7.36
N GLY A 72 -5.68 -4.19 -6.88
CA GLY A 72 -5.78 -4.64 -5.48
C GLY A 72 -5.41 -3.54 -4.49
N ILE A 73 -4.24 -2.90 -4.69
CA ILE A 73 -3.75 -1.85 -3.78
C ILE A 73 -4.61 -0.58 -3.87
N SER A 74 -4.97 -0.14 -5.09
CA SER A 74 -5.79 1.07 -5.23
C SER A 74 -7.19 0.92 -4.62
N GLY A 75 -7.74 -0.30 -4.59
CA GLY A 75 -9.04 -0.61 -3.99
C GLY A 75 -9.12 -0.36 -2.48
N LEU A 76 -7.98 -0.35 -1.78
CA LEU A 76 -7.91 -0.14 -0.33
C LEU A 76 -8.51 1.19 0.12
N ARG A 77 -8.36 2.25 -0.70
CA ARG A 77 -8.85 3.60 -0.37
C ARG A 77 -10.36 3.64 -0.11
N HIS A 78 -11.13 2.85 -0.85
CA HIS A 78 -12.58 2.84 -0.73
C HIS A 78 -13.04 1.94 0.42
N ARG A 79 -12.42 0.76 0.55
CA ARG A 79 -12.81 -0.25 1.54
C ARG A 79 -12.65 0.26 2.98
N LEU A 80 -11.57 0.97 3.26
CA LEU A 80 -11.22 1.38 4.62
C LEU A 80 -11.96 2.63 5.13
N VAL A 81 -12.57 3.42 4.23
CA VAL A 81 -13.21 4.70 4.59
C VAL A 81 -14.73 4.65 4.49
N HIS A 82 -15.28 3.94 3.49
CA HIS A 82 -16.72 3.93 3.27
C HIS A 82 -17.45 2.76 3.94
N ASP A 83 -16.73 1.66 4.24
CA ASP A 83 -17.31 0.43 4.77
C ASP A 83 -16.57 -0.03 6.04
N TYR A 84 -16.17 0.90 6.91
CA TYR A 84 -15.37 0.57 8.09
C TYR A 84 -16.12 -0.37 9.06
N GLU A 85 -17.46 -0.32 9.10
CA GLU A 85 -18.31 -1.23 9.89
C GLU A 85 -18.43 -2.63 9.26
N GLY A 86 -18.33 -2.74 7.93
CA GLY A 86 -18.35 -4.01 7.18
C GLY A 86 -16.96 -4.50 6.75
N THR A 87 -15.88 -3.82 7.18
CA THR A 87 -14.52 -4.12 6.72
C THR A 87 -14.12 -5.51 7.19
N ASN A 88 -13.81 -6.38 6.23
CA ASN A 88 -13.21 -7.67 6.52
C ASN A 88 -11.73 -7.48 6.90
N TRP A 89 -11.47 -7.39 8.21
CA TRP A 89 -10.13 -7.22 8.77
C TRP A 89 -9.20 -8.41 8.55
N GLU A 90 -9.73 -9.60 8.25
CA GLU A 90 -8.92 -10.76 7.85
C GLU A 90 -8.29 -10.55 6.46
N ILE A 91 -9.03 -9.96 5.52
CA ILE A 91 -8.49 -9.54 4.23
C ILE A 91 -7.48 -8.41 4.41
N VAL A 92 -7.81 -7.38 5.20
CA VAL A 92 -6.91 -6.22 5.40
C VAL A 92 -5.59 -6.65 6.05
N SER A 93 -5.64 -7.50 7.07
CA SER A 93 -4.45 -8.01 7.74
C SER A 93 -3.58 -8.88 6.81
N SER A 94 -4.18 -9.68 5.93
CA SER A 94 -3.45 -10.43 4.91
C SER A 94 -2.79 -9.50 3.89
N ILE A 95 -3.48 -8.45 3.45
CA ILE A 95 -2.87 -7.45 2.57
C ILE A 95 -1.68 -6.76 3.23
N ILE A 96 -1.78 -6.37 4.51
CA ILE A 96 -0.66 -5.71 5.22
C ILE A 96 0.55 -6.64 5.37
N MET A 97 0.31 -7.91 5.69
CA MET A 97 1.37 -8.83 6.10
C MET A 97 1.97 -9.65 4.96
N ASP A 98 1.17 -9.95 3.93
CA ASP A 98 1.55 -10.85 2.85
C ASP A 98 1.76 -10.07 1.54
N ASP A 99 0.78 -9.26 1.13
CA ASP A 99 0.78 -8.64 -0.20
C ASP A 99 1.61 -7.34 -0.25
N LEU A 100 1.45 -6.49 0.77
CA LEU A 100 2.07 -5.17 0.81
C LEU A 100 3.61 -5.23 0.81
N PRO A 101 4.28 -6.13 1.55
CA PRO A 101 5.74 -6.25 1.48
C PRO A 101 6.23 -6.62 0.07
N VAL A 102 5.53 -7.54 -0.61
CA VAL A 102 5.86 -7.95 -1.99
C VAL A 102 5.67 -6.77 -2.95
N PHE A 103 4.52 -6.09 -2.85
CA PHE A 103 4.22 -4.92 -3.66
C PHE A 103 5.25 -3.80 -3.48
N LEU A 104 5.68 -3.54 -2.24
CA LEU A 104 6.71 -2.52 -1.97
C LEU A 104 8.09 -2.91 -2.52
N GLY A 105 8.41 -4.21 -2.56
CA GLY A 105 9.60 -4.72 -3.25
C GLY A 105 9.57 -4.35 -4.73
N GLN A 106 8.47 -4.69 -5.42
CA GLN A 106 8.27 -4.34 -6.83
C GLN A 106 8.34 -2.82 -7.06
N VAL A 107 7.73 -2.02 -6.18
CA VAL A 107 7.81 -0.55 -6.26
C VAL A 107 9.24 -0.04 -6.10
N SER A 108 10.04 -0.65 -5.23
CA SER A 108 11.45 -0.30 -5.07
C SER A 108 12.24 -0.60 -6.34
N ASP A 109 12.07 -1.78 -6.92
CA ASP A 109 12.75 -2.19 -8.16
C ASP A 109 12.45 -1.20 -9.30
N LEU A 110 11.19 -0.79 -9.45
CA LEU A 110 10.77 0.20 -10.45
C LEU A 110 11.40 1.59 -10.25
N LEU A 111 11.64 1.98 -8.99
CA LEU A 111 12.31 3.25 -8.65
C LEU A 111 13.81 3.19 -8.93
N ASP A 112 14.43 2.03 -8.73
CA ASP A 112 15.87 1.81 -8.94
C ASP A 112 16.21 1.71 -10.44
N GLU A 113 15.40 0.99 -11.24
CA GLU A 113 15.53 0.94 -12.71
C GLU A 113 15.52 2.33 -13.35
N THR A 114 14.75 3.25 -12.77
CA THR A 114 14.64 4.62 -13.28
C THR A 114 15.82 5.49 -12.84
N SER A 115 16.55 5.13 -11.78
CA SER A 115 17.70 5.87 -11.26
C SER A 115 19.00 5.55 -12.02
N GLU A 116 19.09 4.37 -12.65
CA GLU A 116 20.25 3.97 -13.48
C GLU A 116 20.16 4.44 -14.94
N THR A 117 19.00 4.91 -15.39
CA THR A 117 18.77 5.38 -16.77
C THR A 117 18.82 6.93 -16.90
N GLY A 118 19.45 7.61 -15.93
CA GLY A 118 19.51 9.09 -15.82
C GLY A 118 20.88 9.69 -16.12
#